data_AF-A0A7S3U5R2-F1
#
_entry.id   AF-A0A7S3U5R2-F1
#
_cell.length_a   1.000
_cell.length_b   1.000
_cell.length_c   1.000
_cell.angle_alpha   90.00
_cell.angle_beta   90.00
_cell.angle_gamma   90.00
#
_symmetry.space_group_name_H-M   'P 1'
#
loop_
_entity.id
_entity.type
_entity.pdbx_description
1 polymer ?
#
loop_
_entity_poly.entity_id
_entity_poly.type
_entity_poly.pdbx_seq_one_letter_code
_entity_poly.pdbx_strand_id
1 'polypeptide(L)'
;ERVALLCGLASLLRDGGDGLICQLASTNTTIVLGCMDEHAQNYASVAVIDDGSCAYPGCTDPFAPNYDSAATENDGSCEETRVGCMMPLALNYDPSATRS
;
A
#
# COMPACT_ATOMS: atom_id res chain seq x y z
N GLU A 1 15.66 4.42 -0.85
CA GLU A 1 17.05 4.67 -1.32
C GLU A 1 18.10 3.61 -0.88
N ARG A 2 17.72 2.50 -0.22
CA ARG A 2 18.66 1.41 0.16
C ARG A 2 18.71 0.24 -0.85
N VAL A 3 17.64 0.05 -1.62
CA VAL A 3 17.46 -1.02 -2.62
C VAL A 3 18.44 -0.90 -3.79
N ALA A 4 18.70 0.33 -4.26
CA ALA A 4 19.60 0.60 -5.39
C ALA A 4 21.08 0.29 -5.09
N LEU A 5 21.49 0.34 -3.81
CA LEU A 5 22.89 0.13 -3.41
C LEU A 5 23.27 -1.36 -3.37
N LEU A 6 22.31 -2.25 -3.13
CA LEU A 6 22.51 -3.71 -3.09
C LEU A 6 22.36 -4.36 -4.48
N CYS A 7 21.52 -3.80 -5.36
CA CYS A 7 21.29 -4.33 -6.70
C CYS A 7 22.10 -3.61 -7.81
N GLY A 8 22.99 -2.66 -7.45
CA GLY A 8 23.76 -1.83 -8.40
C GLY A 8 24.71 -2.57 -9.37
N LEU A 9 24.86 -3.90 -9.23
CA LEU A 9 25.64 -4.77 -10.13
C LEU A 9 24.84 -6.00 -10.64
N ALA A 10 23.54 -6.09 -10.36
CA ALA A 10 22.71 -7.25 -10.67
C ALA A 10 21.69 -6.96 -11.79
N SER A 11 21.33 -7.99 -12.56
CA SER A 11 20.24 -7.91 -13.55
C SER A 11 18.90 -8.03 -12.84
N LEU A 12 18.02 -7.04 -13.05
CA LEU A 12 16.64 -7.06 -12.58
C LEU A 12 15.83 -8.06 -13.42
N LEU A 13 15.40 -9.17 -12.82
CA LEU A 13 14.48 -10.12 -13.44
C LEU A 13 13.10 -9.90 -12.80
N ARG A 14 12.10 -9.60 -13.64
CA ARG A 14 10.69 -9.55 -13.21
C ARG A 14 10.16 -10.97 -13.19
N ASP A 15 9.94 -11.54 -12.01
CA ASP A 15 9.24 -12.82 -11.93
C ASP A 15 7.73 -12.55 -11.89
N GLY A 16 6.94 -13.45 -12.47
CA GLY A 16 5.50 -13.27 -12.69
C GLY A 16 4.63 -13.33 -11.43
N GLY A 17 5.20 -13.16 -10.24
CA GLY A 17 4.51 -13.18 -8.95
C GLY A 17 5.30 -12.41 -7.90
N ASP A 18 4.85 -11.20 -7.61
CA ASP A 18 4.95 -10.47 -6.34
C ASP A 18 6.34 -10.13 -5.75
N GLY A 19 7.45 -10.40 -6.46
CA GLY A 19 8.80 -10.04 -6.01
C GLY A 19 9.77 -9.67 -7.14
N LEU A 20 10.77 -8.84 -6.81
CA LEU A 20 11.85 -8.47 -7.72
C LEU A 20 13.08 -9.34 -7.41
N ILE A 21 13.66 -9.98 -8.42
CA ILE A 21 14.86 -10.81 -8.25
C ILE A 21 16.08 -10.03 -8.73
N CYS A 22 17.09 -9.93 -7.87
CA CYS A 22 18.43 -9.45 -8.22
C CYS A 22 19.41 -10.62 -8.18
N GLN A 23 19.96 -11.00 -9.33
CA GLN A 23 20.97 -12.07 -9.42
C GLN A 23 22.38 -11.47 -9.45
N LEU A 24 23.18 -11.79 -8.43
CA LEU A 24 24.59 -11.37 -8.39
C LEU A 24 25.42 -12.33 -9.24
N ALA A 25 25.87 -11.85 -10.41
CA ALA A 25 26.64 -12.65 -11.37
C ALA A 25 27.98 -13.18 -10.82
N SER A 26 28.52 -12.57 -9.75
CA SER A 26 29.81 -12.94 -9.15
C SER A 26 29.72 -14.11 -8.15
N THR A 27 28.58 -14.28 -7.49
CA THR A 27 28.42 -15.24 -6.38
C THR A 27 27.30 -16.27 -6.62
N ASN A 28 26.63 -16.20 -7.76
CA ASN A 28 25.41 -16.97 -8.05
C ASN A 28 24.38 -16.87 -6.91
N THR A 29 24.36 -15.73 -6.22
CA THR A 29 23.44 -15.44 -5.12
C THR A 29 22.20 -14.79 -5.69
N THR A 30 21.05 -15.37 -5.35
CA THR A 30 19.75 -14.81 -5.67
C THR A 30 19.28 -14.00 -4.48
N ILE A 31 19.06 -12.70 -4.70
CA ILE A 31 18.46 -11.82 -3.72
C ILE A 31 17.01 -11.63 -4.15
N VAL A 32 16.09 -12.04 -3.28
CA VAL A 32 14.67 -11.81 -3.47
C VAL A 32 14.28 -10.55 -2.69
N LEU A 33 13.71 -9.60 -3.41
CA LEU A 33 13.11 -8.39 -2.85
C LEU A 33 11.59 -8.53 -2.88
N GLY A 34 10.95 -7.99 -1.86
CA GLY A 34 9.50 -7.96 -1.74
C GLY A 34 9.10 -7.51 -0.34
N CYS A 35 7.81 -7.45 -0.07
CA CYS A 35 7.32 -7.06 1.24
C CYS A 35 7.72 -8.09 2.32
N MET A 36 8.31 -7.62 3.42
CA MET A 36 8.69 -8.49 4.55
C MET A 36 7.69 -8.46 5.71
N ASP A 37 6.65 -7.64 5.63
CA ASP A 37 5.58 -7.58 6.64
C ASP A 37 4.54 -8.69 6.42
N GLU A 38 4.37 -9.56 7.41
CA GLU A 38 3.41 -10.67 7.39
C GLU A 38 1.94 -10.23 7.37
N HIS A 39 1.67 -8.95 7.70
CA HIS A 39 0.32 -8.38 7.66
C HIS A 39 -0.03 -7.76 6.31
N ALA A 40 0.93 -7.63 5.39
CA ALA A 40 0.67 -7.11 4.06
C ALA A 40 0.09 -8.19 3.14
N GLN A 41 -0.76 -7.77 2.20
CA GLN A 41 -1.42 -8.67 1.25
C GLN A 41 -0.43 -9.34 0.28
N ASN A 42 0.70 -8.67 -0.01
CA ASN A 42 1.78 -9.15 -0.87
C ASN A 42 3.02 -9.58 -0.06
N TYR A 43 2.83 -10.06 1.17
CA TYR A 43 3.90 -10.62 1.98
C TYR A 43 4.69 -11.69 1.21
N ALA A 44 5.99 -11.49 1.09
CA ALA A 44 6.91 -12.41 0.44
C ALA A 44 7.80 -13.06 1.49
N SER A 45 7.46 -14.27 1.93
CA SER A 45 8.22 -15.00 2.95
C SER A 45 9.66 -15.35 2.55
N VAL A 46 9.95 -15.29 1.25
CA VAL A 46 11.29 -15.51 0.67
C VAL A 46 12.09 -14.23 0.49
N ALA A 47 11.47 -13.05 0.68
CA ALA A 47 12.15 -11.78 0.60
C ALA A 47 13.16 -11.64 1.74
N VAL A 48 14.38 -11.24 1.38
CA VAL A 48 15.47 -10.98 2.35
C VAL A 48 15.73 -9.49 2.52
N ILE A 49 15.13 -8.68 1.65
CA ILE A 49 15.19 -7.22 1.66
C ILE A 49 13.78 -6.69 1.37
N ASP A 50 13.30 -5.85 2.28
CA ASP A 50 12.08 -5.07 2.08
C ASP A 50 12.33 -3.99 1.01
N ASP A 51 11.50 -4.01 -0.03
CA ASP A 51 11.57 -3.04 -1.14
C ASP A 51 10.55 -1.90 -1.01
N GLY A 52 9.80 -1.86 0.08
CA GLY A 52 8.73 -0.88 0.31
C GLY A 52 7.49 -1.13 -0.54
N SER A 53 7.35 -2.31 -1.15
CA SER A 53 6.18 -2.65 -1.97
C SER A 53 4.97 -3.14 -1.16
N CYS A 54 5.06 -3.24 0.17
CA CYS A 54 3.99 -3.75 1.02
C CYS A 54 2.63 -3.10 0.73
N ALA A 55 1.64 -3.95 0.44
CA ALA A 55 0.29 -3.61 0.07
C ALA A 55 -0.65 -3.84 1.25
N TYR A 56 -1.23 -2.77 1.76
CA TYR A 56 -2.23 -2.77 2.81
C TYR A 56 -3.58 -2.33 2.22
N PRO A 57 -4.55 -3.23 2.07
CA PRO A 57 -5.89 -2.88 1.60
C PRO A 57 -6.65 -2.07 2.66
N GLY A 58 -7.32 -1.01 2.22
CA GLY A 58 -8.24 -0.24 3.06
C GLY A 58 -8.75 1.00 2.31
N CYS A 59 -9.52 1.85 3.00
CA CYS A 59 -10.02 3.05 2.34
C CYS A 59 -8.93 4.13 2.20
N THR A 60 -8.59 4.45 0.96
CA THR A 60 -7.59 5.50 0.64
C THR A 60 -8.20 6.88 0.36
N ASP A 61 -9.53 7.02 0.40
CA ASP A 61 -10.18 8.33 0.23
C ASP A 61 -10.08 9.14 1.52
N PRO A 62 -9.31 10.24 1.55
CA PRO A 62 -9.13 11.05 2.76
C PRO A 62 -10.41 11.77 3.23
N PHE A 63 -11.47 11.74 2.42
CA PHE A 63 -12.77 12.31 2.77
C PHE A 63 -13.78 11.29 3.25
N ALA A 64 -13.50 10.00 3.07
CA ALA A 64 -14.37 8.94 3.56
C ALA A 64 -14.32 8.87 5.10
N PRO A 65 -15.45 8.57 5.76
CA PRO A 65 -15.53 8.39 7.21
C PRO A 65 -14.56 7.35 7.78
N ASN A 66 -14.25 6.33 6.98
CA ASN A 66 -13.39 5.20 7.34
C ASN A 66 -12.02 5.26 6.65
N TYR A 67 -11.53 6.45 6.31
CA TYR A 67 -10.16 6.65 5.79
C TYR A 67 -9.12 5.95 6.67
N ASP A 68 -8.29 5.12 6.05
CA ASP A 68 -7.16 4.46 6.68
C ASP A 68 -5.85 5.02 6.12
N SER A 69 -5.10 5.74 6.96
CA SER A 69 -3.80 6.30 6.60
C SER A 69 -2.70 5.26 6.36
N ALA A 70 -2.89 4.02 6.81
CA ALA A 70 -1.98 2.92 6.56
C ALA A 70 -2.31 2.18 5.24
N ALA A 71 -3.50 2.39 4.67
CA ALA A 71 -3.87 1.76 3.41
C ALA A 71 -3.03 2.30 2.25
N THR A 72 -2.40 1.40 1.51
CA THR A 72 -1.64 1.72 0.30
C THR A 72 -2.42 1.39 -0.97
N GLU A 73 -3.47 0.57 -0.85
CA GLU A 73 -4.35 0.17 -1.95
C GLU A 73 -5.82 0.33 -1.53
N ASN A 74 -6.64 0.88 -2.43
CA ASN A 74 -8.07 1.00 -2.19
C ASN A 74 -8.74 -0.36 -2.39
N ASP A 75 -9.38 -0.88 -1.35
CA ASP A 75 -10.09 -2.17 -1.36
C ASP A 75 -11.58 -2.04 -1.71
N GLY A 76 -12.05 -0.82 -1.99
CA GLY A 76 -13.46 -0.53 -2.25
C GLY A 76 -14.32 -0.46 -0.99
N SER A 77 -13.73 -0.51 0.21
CA SER A 77 -14.47 -0.42 1.47
C SER A 77 -14.85 1.01 1.86
N CYS A 78 -14.44 2.04 1.10
CA CYS A 78 -14.69 3.43 1.44
C CYS A 78 -16.18 3.71 1.64
N GLU A 79 -16.52 4.26 2.79
CA GLU A 79 -17.88 4.68 3.10
C GLU A 79 -18.22 5.97 2.35
N GLU A 80 -19.44 6.03 1.81
CA GLU A 80 -19.94 7.19 1.09
C GLU A 80 -19.95 8.44 1.99
N THR A 81 -19.40 9.53 1.47
CA THR A 81 -19.42 10.81 2.17
C THR A 81 -20.80 11.44 2.04
N ARG A 82 -21.47 11.69 3.17
CA ARG A 82 -22.73 12.45 3.20
C ARG A 82 -22.43 13.92 3.37
N VAL A 83 -22.61 14.68 2.29
CA VAL A 83 -22.41 16.13 2.29
C VAL A 83 -23.65 16.82 2.86
N GLY A 84 -23.47 17.53 3.98
CA GLY A 84 -24.52 18.25 4.67
C GLY A 84 -24.03 18.90 5.95
N CYS A 85 -24.73 19.90 6.43
CA CYS A 85 -24.42 20.50 7.73
C CYS A 85 -25.13 19.71 8.84
N MET A 86 -24.45 19.39 9.95
CA MET A 86 -25.13 18.84 11.14
C MET A 86 -25.87 19.91 11.97
N MET A 87 -25.84 21.17 11.54
CA MET A 87 -26.51 22.30 12.19
C MET A 87 -27.99 22.38 11.78
N PRO A 88 -28.96 22.28 12.71
CA PRO A 88 -30.40 22.24 12.38
C PRO A 88 -30.95 23.46 11.65
N LEU A 89 -30.22 24.58 11.66
CA LEU A 89 -30.61 25.83 10.97
C LEU A 89 -29.93 26.01 9.61
N ALA A 90 -29.09 25.05 9.17
CA ALA A 90 -28.45 25.12 7.87
C ALA A 90 -29.41 24.75 6.74
N LEU A 91 -29.25 25.40 5.58
CA LEU A 91 -30.06 25.13 4.39
C LEU A 91 -29.89 23.69 3.89
N ASN A 92 -28.70 23.11 4.07
CA ASN A 92 -28.35 21.73 3.74
C ASN A 92 -28.24 20.86 5.01
N TYR A 93 -29.11 21.07 6.02
CA TYR A 93 -29.09 20.26 7.23
C TYR A 93 -29.30 18.77 6.91
N ASP A 94 -28.33 17.94 7.30
CA ASP A 94 -28.44 16.49 7.29
C ASP A 94 -27.85 15.95 8.61
N PRO A 95 -28.65 15.36 9.52
CA PRO A 95 -28.17 14.82 10.79
C PRO A 95 -27.22 13.63 10.63
N SER A 96 -27.17 13.02 9.44
CA SER A 96 -26.27 11.93 9.09
C SER A 96 -25.10 12.41 8.23
N ALA A 97 -24.91 13.73 8.08
CA ALA A 97 -23.80 14.26 7.33
C ALA A 97 -22.46 13.89 7.98
N THR A 98 -21.54 13.41 7.15
CA THR A 98 -20.16 13.10 7.55
C THR A 98 -19.19 14.17 7.06
N ARG A 99 -19.65 15.11 6.23
CA ARG A 99 -18.90 16.26 5.74
C ARG A 99 -19.80 17.48 5.57
N SER A 100 -19.42 18.60 6.19
CA SER A 100 -20.12 19.89 6.09
C SER A 100 -19.79 20.69 4.83
#